data_AF-A0A257MQB4-F1
#
_entry.id   AF-A0A257MQB4-F1
#
_cell.length_a   1.000
_cell.length_b   1.000
_cell.length_c   1.000
_cell.angle_alpha   90.00
_cell.angle_beta   90.00
_cell.angle_gamma   90.00
#
_symmetry.space_group_name_H-M   'P 1'
#
loop_
_entity.id
_entity.type
_entity.pdbx_description
1 polymer ?
#
loop_
_entity_poly.entity_id
_entity_poly.type
_entity_poly.pdbx_seq_one_letter_code
_entity_poly.pdbx_strand_id
1 'polypeptide(L)'
;MAEKEMKNYALRDKNGNEIAVFTGKAPRQAALKAANRGYTEINLREKGTKNVHIFSGERIQVSKPKGAPAWMPDKIWKPKVKKEGIIKLETIEPTGEKVVVVKRKTKANKAAKGAKKTKTK
;
A
#
# COMPACT_ATOMS: atom_id res chain seq x y z
N MET A 1 4.27 -21.39 13.77
CA MET A 1 3.92 -20.23 12.92
C MET A 1 3.20 -19.23 13.80
N ALA A 2 3.74 -18.04 14.05
CA ALA A 2 3.07 -17.06 14.91
C ALA A 2 1.70 -16.69 14.32
N GLU A 3 0.61 -17.01 15.03
CA GLU A 3 -0.72 -16.58 14.64
C GLU A 3 -0.79 -15.06 14.75
N LYS A 4 -0.84 -14.40 13.59
CA LYS A 4 -1.02 -12.96 13.55
C LYS A 4 -2.49 -12.65 13.75
N GLU A 5 -2.80 -12.10 14.92
CA GLU A 5 -4.12 -11.67 15.33
C GLU A 5 -4.76 -10.71 14.31
N MET A 6 -6.09 -10.75 14.22
CA MET A 6 -6.84 -9.83 13.37
C MET A 6 -6.79 -8.42 13.97
N LYS A 7 -6.39 -7.45 13.14
CA LYS A 7 -6.29 -6.06 13.53
C LYS A 7 -7.33 -5.22 12.81
N ASN A 8 -7.70 -4.12 13.46
CA ASN A 8 -8.66 -3.16 12.95
C ASN A 8 -7.93 -1.93 12.43
N TYR A 9 -8.20 -1.57 11.18
CA TYR A 9 -7.61 -0.43 10.50
C TYR A 9 -8.72 0.57 10.13
N ALA A 10 -8.64 1.79 10.65
CA ALA A 10 -9.57 2.87 10.29
C ALA A 10 -9.04 3.64 9.08
N LEU A 11 -9.85 3.77 8.03
CA LEU A 11 -9.59 4.61 6.88
C LEU A 11 -9.86 6.07 7.26
N ARG A 12 -8.86 6.92 7.06
CA ARG A 12 -8.93 8.36 7.30
C ARG A 12 -8.91 9.15 6.00
N ASP A 13 -9.70 10.22 5.99
CA ASP A 13 -9.64 11.22 4.94
C ASP A 13 -8.49 12.21 5.15
N LYS A 14 -8.24 13.10 4.18
CA LYS A 14 -7.31 14.24 4.29
C LYS A 14 -7.61 15.13 5.51
N ASN A 15 -8.89 15.23 5.87
CA ASN A 15 -9.36 16.01 7.01
C ASN A 15 -9.25 15.26 8.35
N GLY A 16 -8.75 14.01 8.37
CA GLY A 16 -8.60 13.20 9.58
C GLY A 16 -9.87 12.48 10.05
N ASN A 17 -11.00 12.68 9.37
CA ASN A 17 -12.26 11.98 9.63
C ASN A 17 -12.15 10.48 9.32
N GLU A 18 -12.76 9.64 10.15
CA GLU A 18 -12.79 8.19 9.97
C GLU A 18 -13.98 7.80 9.08
N ILE A 19 -13.71 7.30 7.87
CA ILE A 19 -14.74 6.98 6.86
C ILE A 19 -15.27 5.55 7.05
N ALA A 20 -14.34 4.60 7.22
CA ALA A 20 -14.66 3.18 7.27
C ALA A 20 -13.61 2.41 8.08
N VAL A 21 -14.00 1.26 8.63
CA VAL A 21 -13.09 0.36 9.34
C VAL A 21 -12.92 -0.94 8.56
N PHE A 22 -11.68 -1.34 8.36
CA PHE A 22 -11.30 -2.56 7.65
C PHE A 22 -10.52 -3.50 8.57
N THR A 23 -10.90 -4.78 8.53
CA THR A 23 -10.23 -5.83 9.31
C THR A 23 -9.16 -6.52 8.46
N GLY A 24 -8.03 -6.89 9.08
CA GLY A 24 -7.01 -7.69 8.42
C GLY A 24 -5.85 -8.07 9.33
N LYS A 25 -5.11 -9.13 8.96
CA LYS A 25 -3.87 -9.52 9.66
C LYS A 25 -2.69 -8.59 9.35
N ALA A 26 -2.75 -7.89 8.22
CA ALA A 26 -1.72 -6.99 7.75
C ALA A 26 -2.35 -5.71 7.17
N PRO A 27 -1.67 -4.54 7.27
CA PRO A 27 -2.23 -3.27 6.80
C PRO A 27 -2.46 -3.29 5.27
N ARG A 28 -1.64 -4.03 4.52
CA ARG A 28 -1.83 -4.21 3.08
C ARG A 28 -3.13 -4.95 2.73
N GLN A 29 -3.56 -5.91 3.55
CA GLN A 29 -4.81 -6.63 3.31
C GLN A 29 -6.02 -5.70 3.49
N ALA A 30 -6.01 -4.88 4.55
CA ALA A 30 -7.00 -3.83 4.74
C ALA A 30 -6.99 -2.83 3.58
N ALA A 31 -5.81 -2.45 3.08
CA ALA A 31 -5.69 -1.55 1.94
C ALA A 31 -6.24 -2.17 0.63
N LEU A 32 -6.02 -3.46 0.38
CA LEU A 32 -6.61 -4.15 -0.78
C LEU A 32 -8.14 -4.18 -0.70
N LYS A 33 -8.71 -4.37 0.50
CA LYS A 33 -10.15 -4.27 0.71
C LYS A 33 -10.67 -2.85 0.44
N ALA A 34 -9.96 -1.82 0.88
CA ALA A 34 -10.30 -0.43 0.58
C ALA A 34 -10.21 -0.13 -0.93
N ALA A 35 -9.15 -0.56 -1.61
CA ALA A 35 -9.01 -0.39 -3.05
C ALA A 35 -10.13 -1.11 -3.83
N ASN A 36 -10.54 -2.30 -3.39
CA ASN A 36 -11.70 -3.00 -3.96
C ASN A 36 -12.99 -2.20 -3.83
N ARG A 37 -13.18 -1.45 -2.72
CA ARG A 37 -14.32 -0.56 -2.52
C ARG A 37 -14.28 0.68 -3.42
N GLY A 38 -13.13 0.99 -4.05
CA GLY A 38 -12.96 2.13 -4.96
C GLY A 38 -12.12 3.27 -4.40
N TYR A 39 -11.52 3.12 -3.22
CA TYR A 39 -10.65 4.16 -2.65
C TYR A 39 -9.28 4.14 -3.33
N THR A 40 -8.84 5.29 -3.83
CA THR A 40 -7.53 5.49 -4.48
C THR A 40 -6.48 5.97 -3.49
N GLU A 41 -6.81 6.96 -2.66
CA GLU A 41 -5.97 7.44 -1.56
C GLU A 41 -6.37 6.74 -0.26
N ILE A 42 -5.49 5.92 0.31
CA ILE A 42 -5.82 5.03 1.42
C ILE A 42 -4.89 5.32 2.60
N ASN A 43 -5.40 6.07 3.58
CA ASN A 43 -4.71 6.32 4.86
C ASN A 43 -5.30 5.43 5.95
N LEU A 44 -4.59 4.37 6.35
CA LEU A 44 -5.07 3.40 7.34
C LEU A 44 -4.40 3.59 8.69
N ARG A 45 -5.16 4.02 9.69
CA ARG A 45 -4.74 4.06 11.09
C ARG A 45 -4.97 2.70 11.74
N GLU A 46 -3.95 2.14 12.37
CA GLU A 46 -4.08 0.91 13.17
C GLU A 46 -4.67 1.23 14.55
N LYS A 47 -5.85 0.69 14.88
CA LYS A 47 -6.44 0.85 16.22
C LYS A 47 -5.51 0.21 17.27
N GLY A 48 -5.27 0.93 18.37
CA GLY A 48 -4.33 0.52 19.42
C GLY A 48 -2.89 1.01 19.22
N THR A 49 -2.53 1.53 18.04
CA THR A 49 -1.23 2.19 17.83
C THR A 49 -1.42 3.58 17.24
N LYS A 50 -0.34 4.37 17.25
CA LYS A 50 -0.33 5.71 16.65
C LYS A 50 0.19 5.69 15.20
N ASN A 51 0.18 4.53 14.54
CA ASN A 51 0.68 4.37 13.18
C ASN A 51 -0.44 4.59 12.15
N VAL A 52 -0.15 5.40 11.14
CA VAL A 52 -0.97 5.59 9.95
C VAL A 52 -0.18 5.11 8.73
N HIS A 53 -0.70 4.09 8.05
CA HIS A 53 -0.11 3.55 6.83
C HIS A 53 -0.70 4.25 5.61
N ILE A 54 0.16 4.78 4.75
CA ILE A 54 -0.24 5.44 3.51
C ILE A 54 -0.06 4.48 2.36
N PHE A 55 -1.16 4.28 1.62
CA PHE A 55 -1.23 3.44 0.45
C PHE A 55 -1.92 4.19 -0.69
N SER A 56 -1.45 3.92 -1.91
CA SER A 56 -2.16 4.25 -3.14
C SER A 56 -2.78 2.98 -3.72
N GLY A 57 -4.08 3.04 -3.99
CA GLY A 57 -4.91 1.96 -4.49
C GLY A 57 -5.30 2.20 -5.95
N GLU A 58 -5.30 1.12 -6.74
CA GLU A 58 -5.72 1.10 -8.13
C GLU A 58 -6.51 -0.18 -8.40
N ARG A 59 -7.44 -0.13 -9.36
CA ARG A 59 -8.16 -1.31 -9.86
C ARG A 59 -7.80 -1.50 -11.32
N ILE A 60 -7.17 -2.63 -11.64
CA ILE A 60 -6.78 -2.97 -13.00
C ILE A 60 -7.65 -4.10 -13.50
N GLN A 61 -8.17 -3.96 -14.71
CA GLN A 61 -8.91 -5.01 -15.38
C GLN A 61 -7.92 -5.97 -16.05
N VAL A 62 -7.95 -7.24 -15.66
CA VAL A 62 -7.05 -8.28 -16.19
C VAL A 62 -7.87 -9.31 -16.96
N SER A 63 -7.32 -9.80 -18.07
CA SER A 63 -7.93 -10.84 -18.88
C SER A 63 -7.90 -12.19 -18.17
N LYS A 64 -8.90 -13.01 -18.48
CA LYS A 64 -9.02 -14.40 -18.04
C LYS A 64 -7.75 -15.20 -18.38
N PRO A 65 -7.18 -15.97 -17.44
CA PRO A 65 -6.06 -16.86 -17.73
C PRO A 65 -6.53 -18.08 -18.54
N LYS A 66 -5.64 -18.67 -19.33
CA LYS A 66 -5.95 -19.72 -20.33
C LYS A 66 -6.62 -20.99 -19.77
N GLY A 67 -6.51 -21.26 -18.46
CA GLY A 67 -7.11 -22.42 -17.79
C GLY A 67 -8.31 -22.10 -16.90
N ALA A 68 -8.94 -20.93 -17.04
CA ALA A 68 -10.04 -20.55 -16.17
C ALA A 68 -11.38 -21.20 -16.56
N PRO A 69 -12.24 -21.51 -15.57
CA PRO A 69 -13.50 -22.22 -15.80
C PRO A 69 -14.52 -21.40 -16.59
N ALA A 70 -15.49 -22.07 -17.22
CA ALA A 70 -16.48 -21.46 -18.11
C ALA A 70 -17.38 -20.40 -17.44
N TRP A 71 -17.66 -20.55 -16.15
CA TRP A 71 -18.49 -19.61 -15.37
C TRP A 71 -17.82 -18.26 -15.09
N MET A 72 -16.52 -18.13 -15.37
CA MET A 72 -15.75 -16.92 -15.06
C MET A 72 -15.73 -15.94 -16.26
N PRO A 73 -16.06 -14.65 -16.05
CA PRO A 73 -16.09 -13.64 -17.12
C PRO A 73 -14.69 -13.37 -17.71
N ASP A 74 -14.67 -12.86 -18.94
CA ASP A 74 -13.41 -12.65 -19.70
C ASP A 74 -12.49 -11.60 -19.10
N LYS A 75 -13.04 -10.66 -18.34
CA LYS A 75 -12.31 -9.58 -17.70
C LYS A 75 -12.68 -9.47 -16.22
N ILE A 76 -11.67 -9.41 -15.36
CA ILE A 76 -11.84 -9.39 -13.90
C ILE A 76 -11.12 -8.17 -13.32
N TRP A 77 -11.79 -7.48 -12.42
CA TRP A 77 -11.19 -6.39 -11.65
C TRP A 77 -10.25 -6.95 -10.59
N LYS A 78 -8.97 -6.55 -10.63
CA LYS A 78 -7.98 -6.91 -9.63
C LYS A 78 -7.51 -5.64 -8.91
N PRO A 79 -7.66 -5.56 -7.57
CA PRO A 79 -7.09 -4.46 -6.82
C PRO A 79 -5.56 -4.59 -6.78
N LYS A 80 -4.88 -3.48 -6.99
CA LYS A 80 -3.47 -3.32 -6.69
C LYS A 80 -3.32 -2.19 -5.69
N VAL A 81 -2.33 -2.34 -4.82
CA VAL A 81 -2.01 -1.36 -3.79
C VAL A 81 -0.51 -1.22 -3.72
N LYS A 82 -0.04 0.03 -3.75
CA LYS A 82 1.34 0.42 -3.55
C LYS A 82 1.47 1.10 -2.19
N LYS A 83 2.52 0.74 -1.44
CA LYS A 83 2.79 1.34 -0.14
C LYS A 83 3.66 2.57 -0.34
N GLU A 84 3.19 3.71 0.13
CA GLU A 84 3.92 4.97 0.01
C GLU A 84 4.75 5.26 1.26
N GLY A 85 4.17 5.00 2.44
CA GLY A 85 4.85 5.31 3.69
C GLY A 85 4.11 4.87 4.93
N ILE A 86 4.67 5.28 6.07
CA ILE A 86 4.05 5.16 7.39
C ILE A 86 4.30 6.48 8.09
N ILE A 87 3.24 7.12 8.57
CA ILE A 87 3.30 8.26 9.47
C ILE A 87 3.06 7.75 10.88
N LYS A 88 3.87 8.20 11.83
CA LYS A 88 3.57 8.08 13.25
C LYS A 88 2.91 9.38 13.67
N LEU A 89 1.71 9.29 14.24
CA LEU A 89 1.12 10.40 14.96
C LEU A 89 1.86 10.48 16.30
N GLU A 90 2.95 11.23 16.33
CA GLU A 90 3.55 11.59 17.60
C GLU A 90 2.49 12.38 18.38
N THR A 91 2.30 12.01 19.64
CA THR A 91 1.57 12.87 20.56
C THR A 91 2.40 14.13 20.63
N ILE A 92 1.91 15.20 20.02
CA ILE A 92 2.42 16.54 20.23
C ILE A 92 2.32 16.74 21.75
N GLU A 93 3.44 16.64 22.46
CA GLU A 93 3.55 17.34 23.73
C GLU A 93 3.33 18.83 23.42
N PRO A 94 2.69 19.61 24.32
CA PRO A 94 2.17 20.94 24.02
C PRO A 94 3.28 21.99 23.88
N THR A 95 4.19 21.80 22.95
CA THR A 95 5.20 22.77 22.55
C THR A 95 5.40 22.54 21.05
N GLY A 96 4.61 23.25 20.26
CA GLY A 96 4.50 23.00 18.83
C GLY A 96 5.85 23.08 18.12
N GLU A 97 6.21 22.03 17.39
CA GLU A 97 6.92 22.17 16.11
C GLU A 97 7.01 20.83 15.33
N LYS A 98 6.63 20.94 14.05
CA LYS A 98 7.12 20.22 12.85
C LYS A 98 6.74 18.75 12.62
N VAL A 99 5.88 18.58 11.61
CA VAL A 99 5.59 17.32 10.91
C VAL A 99 6.83 16.88 10.10
N VAL A 100 7.53 15.84 10.55
CA VAL A 100 8.65 15.24 9.79
C VAL A 100 8.13 14.14 8.87
N VAL A 101 7.93 14.47 7.59
CA VAL A 101 7.68 13.48 6.53
C VAL A 101 8.97 12.73 6.22
N VAL A 102 9.15 11.54 6.79
CA VAL A 102 10.29 10.66 6.46
C VAL A 102 10.04 10.03 5.09
N LYS A 103 10.39 10.75 4.01
CA LYS A 103 10.42 10.22 2.66
C LYS A 103 11.67 9.35 2.52
N ARG A 104 11.51 8.02 2.57
CA ARG A 104 12.61 7.08 2.30
C ARG A 104 13.13 7.31 0.88
N LYS A 105 14.39 7.76 0.73
CA LYS A 105 15.08 7.79 -0.56
C LYS A 105 15.16 6.37 -1.13
N THR A 106 14.55 6.14 -2.28
CA THR A 106 14.81 4.93 -3.08
C THR A 106 16.25 5.01 -3.59
N LYS A 107 17.11 4.07 -3.19
CA LYS A 107 18.41 3.88 -3.86
C LYS A 107 18.12 3.55 -5.32
N ALA A 108 18.52 4.44 -6.22
CA ALA A 108 18.51 4.19 -7.65
C ALA A 108 19.39 2.97 -7.94
N ASN A 109 18.80 1.92 -8.49
CA ASN A 109 19.53 0.76 -8.96
C ASN A 109 20.20 1.17 -10.29
N LYS A 110 21.53 1.28 -10.30
CA LYS A 110 22.30 1.71 -11.47
C LYS A 110 22.29 0.59 -12.51
N ALA A 111 21.40 0.69 -13.49
CA ALA A 111 21.36 -0.20 -14.64
C ALA A 111 22.49 0.13 -15.64
N ALA A 112 23.23 -0.92 -15.99
CA ALA A 112 23.91 -1.20 -17.25
C ALA A 112 25.00 -0.24 -17.78
N LYS A 113 26.18 -0.83 -18.09
CA LYS A 113 26.79 -0.70 -19.42
C LYS A 113 27.70 -1.89 -19.68
N GLY A 114 27.22 -2.83 -20.48
CA GLY A 114 28.09 -3.75 -21.21
C GLY A 114 28.99 -2.96 -22.13
N ALA A 115 30.26 -3.33 -22.16
CA ALA A 115 31.21 -2.91 -23.19
C ALA A 115 31.82 -4.18 -23.80
N LYS A 116 31.25 -4.58 -24.95
CA LYS A 116 31.98 -5.37 -25.95
C LYS A 116 33.27 -4.59 -26.27
N LYS A 117 34.43 -5.19 -26.03
CA LYS A 117 35.67 -4.79 -26.71
C LYS A 117 36.28 -6.01 -27.39
N THR A 118 36.19 -5.98 -28.70
CA THR A 118 37.04 -6.64 -29.67
C THR A 118 38.52 -6.31 -29.45
N LYS A 119 39.43 -7.29 -29.50
CA LYS A 119 40.57 -7.40 -30.45
C LYS A 119 41.67 -8.37 -29.97
N THR A 120 41.95 -9.36 -30.83
CA THR A 120 43.27 -9.76 -31.36
C THR A 120 44.39 -10.21 -30.41
N LYS A 121 44.78 -11.49 -30.51
CA LYS A 121 45.97 -11.93 -31.25
C LYS A 121 45.82 -13.40 -31.62
#